data_AF-A0A662CU48-F1
#
_entry.id   AF-A0A662CU48-F1
#
_cell.length_a   1.000
_cell.length_b   1.000
_cell.length_c   1.000
_cell.angle_alpha   90.00
_cell.angle_beta   90.00
_cell.angle_gamma   90.00
#
_symmetry.space_group_name_H-M   'P 1'
#
loop_
_entity.id
_entity.type
_entity.pdbx_description
1 polymer ?
#
loop_
_entity_poly.entity_id
_entity_poly.type
_entity_poly.pdbx_seq_one_letter_code
_entity_poly.pdbx_strand_id
1 'polypeptide(L)'
;MELGWDLEHYPVYFNKITGLNWQLEDFWQVSDRIYALIRAHFVREFPDWDRTRDYPPRVWFDPANADKEGPIAGKILDLKKYDELLSHYYDLRGWDDRGIPTRKTAEKLGLNEEFAALEKLVKLND
;
A
#
# COMPACT_ATOMS: atom_id res chain seq x y z
N MET A 1 13.29 12.45 2.55
CA MET A 1 12.09 12.64 3.39
C MET A 1 11.57 14.06 3.22
N GLU A 2 10.26 14.23 3.06
CA GLU A 2 9.56 15.52 2.82
C GLU A 2 9.85 16.60 3.89
N LEU A 3 10.30 16.22 5.08
CA LEU A 3 10.50 17.13 6.21
C LEU A 3 11.96 17.59 6.39
N GLY A 4 12.89 17.18 5.52
CA GLY A 4 14.32 17.48 5.68
C GLY A 4 14.96 16.89 6.94
N TRP A 5 14.29 15.91 7.56
CA TRP A 5 14.71 15.24 8.78
C TRP A 5 15.12 13.80 8.48
N ASP A 6 16.18 13.33 9.11
CA ASP A 6 16.70 11.99 8.83
C ASP A 6 15.94 10.88 9.57
N LEU A 7 15.84 9.70 8.95
CA LEU A 7 15.01 8.60 9.47
C LEU A 7 15.64 7.93 10.71
N GLU A 8 16.95 7.99 10.83
CA GLU A 8 17.76 7.41 11.91
C GLU A 8 17.46 8.07 13.25
N HIS A 9 16.85 9.26 13.24
CA HIS A 9 16.42 9.94 14.44
C HIS A 9 15.19 9.30 15.09
N TYR A 10 14.26 8.68 14.34
CA TYR A 10 13.02 8.13 14.92
C TYR A 10 13.29 7.06 15.99
N PRO A 11 14.12 6.03 15.75
CA PRO A 11 14.44 5.04 16.77
C PRO A 11 15.09 5.67 18.01
N VAL A 12 15.97 6.67 17.82
CA VAL A 12 16.66 7.34 18.94
C VAL A 12 15.68 7.98 19.91
N TYR A 13 14.71 8.77 19.41
CA TYR A 13 13.75 9.44 20.29
C TYR A 13 12.71 8.48 20.83
N PHE A 14 12.22 7.56 20.01
CA PHE A 14 11.26 6.55 20.44
C PHE A 14 11.80 5.72 21.60
N ASN A 15 13.03 5.21 21.50
CA ASN A 15 13.68 4.42 22.55
C ASN A 15 13.93 5.24 23.81
N LYS A 16 14.35 6.51 23.68
CA LYS A 16 14.55 7.42 24.83
C LYS A 16 13.26 7.68 25.62
N ILE A 17 12.12 7.76 24.94
CA ILE A 17 10.83 8.05 25.56
C ILE A 17 10.19 6.78 26.15
N THR A 18 10.24 5.68 25.41
CA THR A 18 9.51 4.44 25.76
C THR A 18 10.33 3.46 26.59
N GLY A 19 11.66 3.58 26.58
CA GLY A 19 12.57 2.59 27.17
C GLY A 19 12.73 1.32 26.33
N LEU A 20 12.15 1.27 25.13
CA LEU A 20 12.31 0.16 24.19
C LEU A 20 13.65 0.24 23.46
N ASN A 21 13.97 -0.78 22.67
CA ASN A 21 15.20 -0.87 21.88
C ASN A 21 14.91 -1.22 20.42
N TRP A 22 14.11 -0.37 19.76
CA TRP A 22 13.75 -0.55 18.36
C TRP A 22 14.86 -0.02 17.44
N GLN A 23 15.03 -0.67 16.30
CA GLN A 23 15.76 -0.20 15.13
C GLN A 23 14.77 0.31 14.07
N LEU A 24 15.28 0.91 13.00
CA LEU A 24 14.41 1.46 11.95
C LEU A 24 13.60 0.34 11.24
N GLU A 25 14.15 -0.87 11.22
CA GLU A 25 13.52 -2.11 10.77
C GLU A 25 12.20 -2.43 11.48
N ASP A 26 12.14 -2.20 12.79
CA ASP A 26 10.93 -2.43 13.57
C ASP A 26 9.82 -1.47 13.13
N PHE A 27 10.16 -0.22 12.79
CA PHE A 27 9.19 0.75 12.27
C PHE A 27 8.65 0.34 10.90
N TRP A 28 9.49 -0.16 10.00
CA TRP A 28 9.03 -0.65 8.70
C TRP A 28 8.08 -1.84 8.85
N GLN A 29 8.43 -2.81 9.72
CA GLN A 29 7.57 -3.97 9.94
C GLN A 29 6.21 -3.58 10.56
N VAL A 30 6.21 -2.66 11.54
CA VAL A 30 4.96 -2.17 12.14
C VAL A 30 4.15 -1.34 11.14
N SER A 31 4.80 -0.54 10.31
CA SER A 31 4.15 0.22 9.24
C SER A 31 3.44 -0.71 8.24
N ASP A 32 4.09 -1.79 7.81
CA ASP A 32 3.49 -2.78 6.92
C ASP A 32 2.32 -3.50 7.57
N ARG A 33 2.44 -3.88 8.86
CA ARG A 33 1.33 -4.46 9.64
C ARG A 33 0.11 -3.53 9.67
N ILE A 34 0.33 -2.25 10.00
CA ILE A 34 -0.74 -1.25 10.05
C ILE A 34 -1.39 -1.11 8.68
N TYR A 35 -0.59 -1.02 7.62
CA TYR A 35 -1.13 -0.81 6.27
C TYR A 35 -1.91 -2.03 5.74
N ALA A 36 -1.42 -3.25 6.00
CA ALA A 36 -2.14 -4.47 5.69
C ALA A 36 -3.46 -4.58 6.47
N LEU A 37 -3.48 -4.17 7.75
CA LEU A 37 -4.69 -4.15 8.56
C LEU A 37 -5.71 -3.11 8.06
N ILE A 38 -5.26 -1.91 7.67
CA ILE A 38 -6.11 -0.90 7.03
C ILE A 38 -6.71 -1.46 5.74
N ARG A 39 -5.90 -2.11 4.90
CA ARG A 39 -6.39 -2.74 3.67
C ARG A 39 -7.42 -3.83 3.98
N ALA A 40 -7.15 -4.70 4.95
CA ALA A 40 -8.09 -5.73 5.39
C ALA A 40 -9.43 -5.14 5.87
N HIS A 41 -9.40 -4.02 6.59
CA HIS A 41 -10.61 -3.31 6.99
C HIS A 41 -11.43 -2.87 5.77
N PHE A 42 -10.79 -2.25 4.78
CA PHE A 42 -11.48 -1.85 3.56
C PHE A 42 -12.06 -3.03 2.78
N VAL A 43 -11.30 -4.12 2.63
CA VAL A 43 -11.78 -5.34 1.95
C VAL A 43 -12.97 -5.97 2.68
N ARG A 44 -12.98 -5.90 4.02
CA ARG A 44 -14.10 -6.37 4.85
C ARG A 44 -15.38 -5.57 4.58
N GLU A 45 -15.28 -4.24 4.52
CA GLU A 45 -16.43 -3.35 4.29
C GLU A 45 -16.90 -3.35 2.83
N PHE A 46 -16.01 -3.69 1.89
CA PHE A 46 -16.28 -3.73 0.46
C PHE A 46 -15.83 -5.08 -0.14
N PRO A 47 -16.64 -6.15 0.00
CA PRO A 47 -16.26 -7.51 -0.41
C PRO A 47 -16.00 -7.70 -1.91
N ASP A 48 -16.48 -6.77 -2.74
CA ASP A 48 -16.20 -6.68 -4.17
C ASP A 48 -14.89 -5.93 -4.47
N TRP A 49 -13.92 -6.00 -3.55
CA TRP A 49 -12.65 -5.32 -3.67
C TRP A 49 -11.88 -5.75 -4.92
N ASP A 50 -11.42 -4.76 -5.68
CA ASP A 50 -10.52 -4.95 -6.82
C ASP A 50 -9.48 -3.82 -6.92
N ARG A 51 -8.51 -4.02 -7.80
CA ARG A 51 -7.41 -3.09 -8.05
C ARG A 51 -7.86 -1.74 -8.61
N THR A 52 -9.06 -1.62 -9.18
CA THR A 52 -9.54 -0.34 -9.75
C THR A 52 -9.75 0.73 -8.68
N ARG A 53 -9.91 0.32 -7.41
CA ARG A 53 -9.97 1.22 -6.25
C ARG A 53 -8.64 1.92 -5.95
N ASP A 54 -7.53 1.40 -6.49
CA ASP A 54 -6.19 1.99 -6.37
C ASP A 54 -5.77 2.75 -7.65
N TYR A 55 -6.71 3.08 -8.55
CA TYR A 55 -6.44 3.90 -9.73
C TYR A 55 -6.68 5.38 -9.48
N PRO A 56 -5.86 6.28 -10.07
CA PRO A 56 -6.15 7.70 -10.08
C PRO A 56 -7.34 8.02 -11.01
N PRO A 57 -7.86 9.26 -10.95
CA PRO A 57 -8.96 9.68 -11.81
C PRO A 57 -8.70 9.43 -13.30
N ARG A 58 -9.71 8.91 -14.01
CA ARG A 58 -9.60 8.56 -15.44
C ARG A 58 -9.20 9.74 -16.34
N VAL A 59 -9.51 10.97 -15.92
CA VAL A 59 -9.14 12.20 -16.63
C VAL A 59 -7.63 12.33 -16.85
N TRP A 60 -6.78 11.74 -16.01
CA TRP A 60 -5.32 11.78 -16.18
C TRP A 60 -4.80 10.91 -17.32
N PHE A 61 -5.63 10.03 -17.86
CA PHE A 61 -5.31 9.15 -18.99
C PHE A 61 -5.96 9.60 -20.30
N ASP A 62 -6.75 10.67 -20.29
CA ASP A 62 -7.47 11.15 -21.45
C ASP A 62 -6.69 12.27 -22.15
N PRO A 63 -6.27 12.08 -23.42
CA PRO A 63 -5.57 13.12 -24.19
C PRO A 63 -6.34 14.44 -24.27
N ALA A 64 -7.66 14.45 -24.18
CA ALA A 64 -8.48 15.67 -24.20
C ALA A 64 -8.23 16.57 -22.98
N ASN A 65 -7.73 16.01 -21.88
CA ASN A 65 -7.42 16.72 -20.63
C ASN A 65 -5.92 17.03 -20.48
N ALA A 66 -5.10 16.73 -21.50
CA ALA A 66 -3.68 17.04 -21.44
C ALA A 66 -3.46 18.56 -21.42
N ASP A 67 -2.46 19.00 -20.66
CA ASP A 67 -2.03 20.40 -20.67
C ASP A 67 -1.68 20.85 -22.10
N LYS A 68 -2.13 22.04 -22.48
CA LYS A 68 -1.91 22.57 -23.84
C LYS A 68 -0.56 23.27 -23.98
N GLU A 69 0.00 23.74 -22.88
CA GLU A 69 1.22 24.56 -22.83
C GLU A 69 2.08 24.16 -21.61
N GLY A 70 3.35 24.59 -21.61
CA GLY A 70 4.28 24.31 -20.52
C GLY A 70 5.11 23.02 -20.71
N PRO A 71 5.96 22.67 -19.72
CA PRO A 71 6.98 21.62 -19.85
C PRO A 71 6.40 20.21 -19.98
N ILE A 72 5.14 20.01 -19.60
CA ILE A 72 4.43 18.72 -19.69
C ILE A 72 3.28 18.76 -20.70
N ALA A 73 3.25 19.75 -21.60
CA ALA A 73 2.20 19.85 -22.62
C ALA A 73 2.04 18.54 -23.42
N GLY A 74 0.80 18.11 -23.58
CA GLY A 74 0.43 16.87 -24.28
C GLY A 74 0.77 15.57 -23.53
N LYS A 75 1.29 15.63 -22.29
CA LYS A 75 1.56 14.44 -21.48
C LYS A 75 0.31 13.98 -20.75
N ILE A 76 0.11 12.67 -20.74
CA ILE A 76 -0.91 11.96 -19.97
C ILE A 76 -0.27 10.72 -19.34
N LEU A 77 -0.96 10.12 -18.38
CA LEU A 77 -0.60 8.79 -17.90
C LEU A 77 -0.95 7.74 -18.96
N ASP A 78 -0.12 6.70 -19.03
CA ASP A 78 -0.39 5.51 -19.81
C ASP A 78 -1.05 4.46 -18.92
N LEU A 79 -2.25 4.02 -19.29
CA LEU A 79 -3.05 3.12 -18.47
C LEU A 79 -2.37 1.76 -18.28
N LYS A 80 -1.74 1.23 -19.32
CA LYS A 80 -1.07 -0.07 -19.28
C LYS A 80 0.17 0.01 -18.39
N LYS A 81 0.98 1.07 -18.54
CA LYS A 81 2.17 1.25 -17.69
C LYS A 81 1.80 1.49 -16.23
N TYR A 82 0.70 2.21 -15.97
CA TYR A 82 0.18 2.36 -14.61
C TYR A 82 -0.22 1.01 -14.02
N ASP A 83 -0.91 0.16 -14.79
CA ASP A 83 -1.32 -1.16 -14.34
C ASP A 83 -0.12 -2.08 -14.05
N GLU A 84 0.92 -2.04 -14.90
CA GLU A 84 2.18 -2.74 -14.66
C GLU A 84 2.88 -2.25 -13.38
N LEU A 85 2.94 -0.94 -13.17
CA LEU A 85 3.49 -0.33 -11.95
C LEU A 85 2.70 -0.73 -10.70
N LEU A 86 1.36 -0.77 -10.79
CA LEU A 86 0.50 -1.16 -9.69
C LEU A 86 0.69 -2.64 -9.31
N SER A 87 0.83 -3.53 -10.30
CA SER A 87 1.17 -4.94 -10.04
C SER A 87 2.51 -5.07 -9.34
N HIS A 88 3.54 -4.32 -9.77
CA HIS A 88 4.83 -4.32 -9.10
C HIS A 88 4.74 -3.82 -7.65
N TYR A 89 3.92 -2.81 -7.40
CA TYR A 89 3.65 -2.32 -6.05
C TYR A 89 3.00 -3.40 -5.17
N TYR A 90 2.03 -4.16 -5.69
CA TYR A 90 1.43 -5.27 -4.97
C TYR A 90 2.43 -6.39 -4.68
N ASP A 91 3.29 -6.74 -5.63
CA ASP A 91 4.35 -7.73 -5.43
C ASP A 91 5.29 -7.33 -4.28
N LEU A 92 5.72 -6.07 -4.24
CA LEU A 92 6.57 -5.53 -3.16
C LEU A 92 5.88 -5.58 -1.79
N ARG A 93 4.56 -5.39 -1.76
CA ARG A 93 3.73 -5.48 -0.55
C ARG A 93 3.39 -6.92 -0.15
N GLY A 94 3.59 -7.89 -1.04
CA GLY A 94 3.09 -9.26 -0.87
C GLY A 94 1.56 -9.33 -0.93
N TRP A 95 0.96 -8.57 -1.83
CA TRP A 95 -0.48 -8.54 -2.08
C TRP A 95 -0.79 -9.23 -3.40
N ASP A 96 -2.04 -9.69 -3.56
CA ASP A 96 -2.50 -10.28 -4.81
C ASP A 96 -2.83 -9.23 -5.88
N ASP A 97 -3.23 -9.69 -7.06
CA ASP A 97 -3.57 -8.86 -8.21
C ASP A 97 -4.79 -7.95 -8.01
N ARG A 98 -5.57 -8.18 -6.94
CA ARG A 98 -6.69 -7.34 -6.51
C ARG A 98 -6.27 -6.29 -5.48
N GLY A 99 -5.02 -6.33 -5.01
CA GLY A 99 -4.50 -5.44 -3.96
C GLY A 99 -4.89 -5.89 -2.56
N ILE A 100 -5.16 -7.18 -2.35
CA ILE A 100 -5.48 -7.77 -1.05
C ILE A 100 -4.22 -8.47 -0.50
N PRO A 101 -3.82 -8.23 0.77
CA PRO A 101 -2.66 -8.92 1.34
C PRO A 101 -2.87 -10.44 1.36
N THR A 102 -1.85 -11.20 0.97
CA THR A 102 -1.96 -12.67 0.92
C THR A 102 -1.91 -13.29 2.31
N ARG A 103 -2.26 -14.58 2.44
CA ARG A 103 -2.12 -15.33 3.70
C ARG A 103 -0.68 -15.30 4.22
N LYS A 104 0.30 -15.48 3.33
CA LYS A 104 1.72 -15.43 3.70
C LYS A 104 2.12 -14.07 4.26
N THR A 105 1.58 -12.98 3.70
CA THR A 105 1.82 -11.63 4.19
C THR A 105 1.17 -11.41 5.57
N ALA A 106 -0.05 -11.88 5.76
CA ALA A 106 -0.72 -11.83 7.06
C ALA A 106 0.07 -12.57 8.14
N GLU A 107 0.57 -13.78 7.84
CA GLU A 107 1.39 -14.56 8.75
C GLU A 107 2.69 -13.83 9.12
N LYS A 108 3.43 -13.33 8.12
CA LYS A 108 4.67 -12.57 8.32
C LYS A 108 4.46 -11.33 9.20
N LEU A 109 3.29 -10.70 9.08
CA LEU A 109 2.95 -9.50 9.83
C LEU A 109 2.27 -9.81 11.18
N GLY A 110 1.98 -11.08 11.50
CA GLY A 110 1.30 -11.47 12.73
C GLY A 110 -0.17 -11.06 12.78
N LEU A 111 -0.86 -11.09 11.64
CA LEU A 111 -2.27 -10.72 11.45
C LEU A 111 -3.17 -11.95 11.20
N ASN A 112 -2.79 -13.11 11.72
CA ASN A 112 -3.45 -14.39 11.42
C ASN A 112 -4.92 -14.39 11.84
N GLU A 113 -5.25 -13.82 13.00
CA GLU A 113 -6.62 -13.81 13.53
C GLU A 113 -7.53 -12.90 12.70
N GLU A 114 -7.03 -11.72 12.33
CA GLU A 114 -7.75 -10.75 11.51
C GLU A 114 -8.01 -11.29 10.10
N PHE A 115 -7.03 -11.96 9.50
CA PHE A 115 -7.18 -12.54 8.16
C PHE A 115 -8.03 -13.82 8.18
N ALA A 116 -8.03 -14.61 9.25
CA ALA A 116 -8.98 -15.70 9.43
C ALA A 116 -10.42 -15.19 9.55
N ALA A 117 -10.64 -14.00 10.13
CA ALA A 117 -11.94 -13.35 10.14
C ALA A 117 -12.32 -12.81 8.75
N LEU A 118 -11.37 -12.20 8.03
CA LEU A 118 -11.57 -11.67 6.68
C LEU A 118 -11.91 -12.78 5.67
N GLU A 119 -11.28 -13.94 5.80
CA GLU A 119 -11.45 -15.08 4.89
C GLU A 119 -12.88 -15.66 4.88
N LYS A 120 -13.66 -15.40 5.93
CA LYS A 120 -15.09 -15.75 5.98
C LYS A 120 -15.93 -14.92 5.00
N LEU A 121 -15.41 -13.81 4.51
CA LEU A 121 -16.11 -12.85 3.66
C LEU A 121 -15.51 -12.79 2.24
N VAL A 122 -14.19 -12.90 2.12
CA VAL A 122 -13.47 -12.79 0.85
C VAL A 122 -12.44 -13.91 0.73
N LYS A 123 -12.35 -14.53 -0.46
CA LYS A 123 -11.32 -15.54 -0.73
C LYS A 123 -9.92 -14.90 -0.69
N LEU A 124 -9.06 -15.41 0.17
CA LEU A 124 -7.65 -15.03 0.22
C LEU A 124 -6.80 -15.93 -0.69
N ASN A 125 -5.76 -15.34 -1.26
CA ASN A 125 -4.71 -16.05 -2.01
C ASN A 125 -3.50 -16.29 -1.10
N ASP A 126 -2.66 -17.26 -1.48
CA ASP A 126 -1.43 -17.61 -0.74
C ASP A 126 -0.29 -16.62 -0.98
#